data_AF-A0AAD7H619-F1
#
_entry.id   AF-A0AAD7H619-F1
#
_cell.length_a   1.000
_cell.length_b   1.000
_cell.length_c   1.000
_cell.angle_alpha   90.00
_cell.angle_beta   90.00
_cell.angle_gamma   90.00
#
_symmetry.space_group_name_H-M   'P 1'
#
loop_
_entity.id
_entity.type
_entity.pdbx_description
1 polymer ?
#
loop_
_entity_poly.entity_id
_entity_poly.type
_entity_poly.pdbx_seq_one_letter_code
_entity_poly.pdbx_strand_id
1 'polypeptide(L)'
;DVDPAIRYREAVTACSLCPNKPLIGMGDINARVANRVPRGSTLPRSSLDDVVNTRGRWLLRLCGDNGLTILNGTVKEVDAPGAFTSFQALGSTVIDFVIVSVGMLPRIR
;
A
#
# COMPACT_ATOMS: atom_id res chain seq x y z
N ASP A 1 11.50 7.98 -22.01
CA ASP A 1 11.04 7.95 -20.60
C ASP A 1 10.48 6.59 -20.24
N VAL A 2 10.71 6.15 -19.00
CA VAL A 2 10.16 4.88 -18.47
C VAL A 2 8.91 5.19 -17.66
N ASP A 3 7.85 4.40 -17.82
CA ASP A 3 6.62 4.51 -17.02
C ASP A 3 6.96 4.50 -15.50
N PRO A 4 6.55 5.52 -14.72
CA PRO A 4 6.78 5.57 -13.28
C PRO A 4 6.30 4.32 -12.53
N ALA A 5 5.23 3.66 -12.99
CA ALA A 5 4.75 2.41 -12.41
C ALA A 5 5.76 1.26 -12.57
N ILE A 6 6.41 1.20 -13.73
CA ILE A 6 7.45 0.20 -14.01
C ILE A 6 8.65 0.45 -13.09
N ARG A 7 9.12 1.70 -13.01
CA ARG A 7 10.23 2.09 -12.13
C ARG A 7 9.92 1.78 -10.66
N TYR A 8 8.71 2.09 -10.20
CA TYR A 8 8.28 1.81 -8.84
C TYR A 8 8.28 0.30 -8.55
N ARG A 9 7.73 -0.53 -9.45
CA ARG A 9 7.75 -1.99 -9.32
C ARG A 9 9.17 -2.52 -9.23
N GLU A 10 10.05 -2.08 -10.13
CA GLU A 10 11.44 -2.54 -10.16
C GLU A 10 12.17 -2.21 -8.86
N ALA A 11 12.03 -0.98 -8.36
CA ALA A 11 12.63 -0.55 -7.10
C ALA A 11 12.08 -1.35 -5.91
N VAL A 12 10.76 -1.49 -5.81
CA VAL A 12 10.12 -2.28 -4.74
C VAL A 12 10.60 -3.73 -4.78
N THR A 13 10.61 -4.34 -5.96
CA THR A 13 11.05 -5.74 -6.13
C THR A 13 12.51 -5.91 -5.74
N ALA A 14 13.41 -5.06 -6.24
CA ALA A 14 14.82 -5.12 -5.92
C ALA A 14 15.08 -4.95 -4.41
N CYS A 15 14.38 -4.01 -3.76
CA CYS A 15 14.50 -3.80 -2.32
C CYS A 15 13.93 -4.96 -1.50
N SER A 16 12.82 -5.57 -1.92
CA SER A 16 12.21 -6.72 -1.24
C SER A 16 13.07 -7.99 -1.26
N LEU A 17 14.00 -8.10 -2.22
CA LEU A 17 14.94 -9.21 -2.29
C LEU A 17 16.12 -9.10 -1.29
N CYS A 18 16.21 -8.03 -0.51
CA CYS A 18 17.24 -7.84 0.52
C CYS A 18 16.74 -8.33 1.90
N PRO A 19 16.98 -9.59 2.30
CA PRO A 19 16.36 -10.19 3.49
C PRO A 19 16.72 -9.47 4.81
N ASN A 20 17.90 -8.85 4.87
CA ASN A 20 18.40 -8.17 6.07
C ASN A 20 18.04 -6.68 6.14
N LYS A 21 17.27 -6.17 5.18
CA LYS A 21 16.92 -4.75 5.10
C LYS A 21 15.40 -4.60 4.98
N PRO A 22 14.68 -4.32 6.08
CA PRO A 22 13.25 -4.04 6.02
C PRO A 22 12.95 -2.91 5.03
N LEU A 23 11.91 -3.11 4.22
CA LEU A 23 11.44 -2.14 3.23
C LEU A 23 10.24 -1.37 3.79
N ILE A 24 10.27 -0.05 3.60
CA ILE A 24 9.13 0.85 3.69
C ILE A 24 9.05 1.60 2.35
N GLY A 25 7.94 1.47 1.66
CA GLY A 25 7.59 2.28 0.49
C GLY A 25 6.46 3.23 0.86
N MET A 26 6.56 4.50 0.47
CA MET A 26 5.55 5.50 0.77
C MET A 26 5.44 6.55 -0.33
N GLY A 27 4.23 7.02 -0.56
CA GLY A 27 3.94 8.13 -1.48
C GLY A 27 2.60 7.99 -2.20
N ASP A 28 2.34 8.94 -3.10
CA ASP A 28 1.18 8.91 -3.99
C ASP A 28 1.36 7.83 -5.06
N ILE A 29 0.54 6.78 -4.97
CA ILE A 29 0.55 5.67 -5.92
C ILE A 29 -0.56 5.84 -6.96
N ASN A 30 -1.51 6.76 -6.80
CA ASN A 30 -2.71 6.89 -7.64
C ASN A 30 -3.50 5.56 -7.78
N ALA A 31 -3.36 4.69 -6.78
CA ALA A 31 -4.05 3.41 -6.66
C ALA A 31 -5.25 3.58 -5.72
N ARG A 32 -6.37 2.90 -5.99
CA ARG A 32 -7.49 2.82 -5.03
C ARG A 32 -7.76 1.36 -4.75
N VAL A 33 -7.64 0.95 -3.48
CA VAL A 33 -7.68 -0.47 -3.06
C VAL A 33 -8.89 -0.82 -2.19
N ALA A 34 -9.75 0.15 -1.86
CA ALA A 34 -10.85 -0.01 -0.92
C ALA A 34 -10.41 -0.66 0.41
N ASN A 35 -11.21 -1.61 0.90
CA ASN A 35 -10.93 -2.46 2.06
C ASN A 35 -10.08 -3.70 1.71
N ARG A 36 -9.52 -3.79 0.50
CA ARG A 36 -8.75 -4.98 0.09
C ARG A 36 -7.34 -4.96 0.66
N VAL A 37 -6.84 -6.15 0.95
CA VAL A 37 -5.47 -6.36 1.46
C VAL A 37 -4.65 -7.17 0.46
N PRO A 38 -3.32 -6.97 0.40
CA PRO A 38 -2.44 -7.84 -0.38
C PRO A 38 -2.55 -9.31 0.04
N ARG A 39 -2.32 -10.23 -0.89
CA ARG A 39 -2.27 -11.67 -0.57
C ARG A 39 -1.20 -11.94 0.49
N GLY A 40 -1.56 -12.70 1.52
CA GLY A 40 -0.65 -13.06 2.62
C GLY A 40 -0.54 -12.00 3.72
N SER A 41 -1.20 -10.85 3.58
CA SER A 41 -1.31 -9.90 4.68
C SER A 41 -2.25 -10.44 5.77
N THR A 42 -1.83 -10.33 7.02
CA THR A 42 -2.61 -10.73 8.21
C THR A 42 -3.33 -9.56 8.87
N LEU A 43 -3.09 -8.33 8.40
CA LEU A 43 -3.70 -7.13 8.95
C LEU A 43 -5.01 -6.84 8.20
N PRO A 44 -6.17 -6.92 8.87
CA PRO A 44 -7.42 -6.46 8.26
C PRO A 44 -7.34 -4.96 7.98
N ARG A 45 -8.00 -4.53 6.90
CA ARG A 45 -8.06 -3.14 6.46
C ARG A 45 -9.50 -2.66 6.38
N SER A 46 -9.74 -1.45 6.87
CA SER A 46 -10.96 -0.65 6.67
C SER A 46 -10.59 0.74 6.14
N SER A 47 -11.32 1.28 5.19
CA SER A 47 -11.03 2.55 4.51
C SER A 47 -12.32 3.29 4.19
N LEU A 48 -12.28 4.63 4.25
CA LEU A 48 -13.39 5.48 3.82
C LEU A 48 -13.55 5.51 2.30
N ASP A 49 -12.48 5.20 1.55
CA ASP A 49 -12.56 4.97 0.11
C ASP A 49 -12.96 3.51 -0.14
N ASP A 50 -14.08 3.30 -0.83
CA ASP A 50 -14.66 1.98 -1.11
C ASP A 50 -14.41 1.50 -2.56
N VAL A 51 -13.67 2.27 -3.36
CA VAL A 51 -13.45 1.99 -4.78
C VAL A 51 -12.15 1.21 -5.01
N VAL A 52 -12.20 0.29 -5.97
CA VAL A 52 -11.02 -0.42 -6.47
C VAL A 52 -10.79 -0.11 -7.93
N ASN A 53 -9.68 0.56 -8.25
CA ASN A 53 -9.30 0.85 -9.63
C ASN A 53 -8.28 -0.18 -10.17
N THR A 54 -7.96 -0.08 -11.47
CA THR A 54 -6.98 -0.97 -12.13
C THR A 54 -5.61 -0.89 -11.46
N ARG A 55 -5.17 0.32 -11.09
CA ARG A 55 -3.89 0.54 -10.42
C ARG A 55 -3.86 -0.02 -9.00
N GLY A 56 -4.99 -0.05 -8.30
CA GLY A 56 -5.16 -0.70 -7.00
C GLY A 56 -5.04 -2.22 -7.08
N ARG A 57 -5.65 -2.85 -8.09
CA ARG A 57 -5.44 -4.29 -8.33
C ARG A 57 -3.97 -4.61 -8.62
N TRP A 58 -3.29 -3.74 -9.36
CA TRP A 58 -1.86 -3.86 -9.60
C TRP A 58 -1.05 -3.71 -8.31
N LEU A 59 -1.34 -2.71 -7.46
CA LEU A 59 -0.64 -2.50 -6.19
C LEU A 59 -0.81 -3.70 -5.24
N LEU A 60 -2.03 -4.25 -5.14
CA LEU A 60 -2.32 -5.43 -4.32
C LEU A 60 -1.52 -6.66 -4.77
N ARG A 61 -1.37 -6.86 -6.09
CA ARG A 61 -0.53 -7.92 -6.65
C ARG A 61 0.94 -7.66 -6.37
N LEU A 62 1.44 -6.46 -6.66
CA LEU A 62 2.81 -6.07 -6.39
C LEU A 62 3.21 -6.32 -4.94
N CYS A 63 2.35 -5.93 -3.99
CA CYS A 63 2.58 -6.16 -2.57
C CYS A 63 2.54 -7.65 -2.22
N GLY A 64 1.55 -8.39 -2.73
CA GLY A 64 1.44 -9.84 -2.47
C GLY A 64 2.64 -10.62 -3.00
N ASP A 65 3.11 -10.30 -4.20
CA ASP A 65 4.25 -10.96 -4.86
C ASP A 65 5.58 -10.69 -4.13
N ASN A 66 5.66 -9.57 -3.39
CA ASN A 66 6.88 -9.11 -2.70
C ASN A 66 6.81 -9.21 -1.18
N GLY A 67 5.80 -9.88 -0.62
CA GLY A 67 5.65 -10.04 0.84
C GLY A 67 5.47 -8.71 1.59
N LEU A 68 4.73 -7.77 0.99
CA LEU A 68 4.47 -6.44 1.56
C LEU A 68 3.03 -6.33 2.05
N THR A 69 2.83 -5.54 3.10
CA THR A 69 1.53 -5.20 3.66
C THR A 69 1.28 -3.70 3.54
N ILE A 70 0.04 -3.33 3.22
CA ILE A 70 -0.43 -1.94 3.23
C ILE A 70 -0.83 -1.59 4.67
N LEU A 71 -0.34 -0.47 5.20
CA LEU A 71 -0.62 -0.06 6.59
C LEU A 71 -1.87 0.78 6.73
N ASN A 72 -2.19 1.61 5.75
CA ASN A 72 -3.35 2.50 5.85
C ASN A 72 -4.62 1.67 6.09
N GLY A 73 -5.50 2.17 6.94
CA GLY A 73 -6.75 1.52 7.34
C GLY A 73 -6.57 0.27 8.17
N THR A 74 -5.37 -0.03 8.66
CA THR A 74 -5.12 -1.16 9.56
C THR A 74 -4.88 -0.66 10.98
N VAL A 75 -4.90 -1.57 11.94
CA VAL A 75 -4.52 -1.31 13.34
C VAL A 75 -3.10 -0.76 13.52
N LYS A 76 -2.25 -0.79 12.48
CA LYS A 76 -0.91 -0.20 12.48
C LYS A 76 -0.87 1.27 12.06
N GLU A 77 -1.95 1.81 11.51
CA GLU A 77 -2.10 3.24 11.28
C GLU A 77 -2.83 3.88 12.46
N VAL A 78 -4.06 3.42 12.71
CA VAL A 78 -4.93 3.87 13.81
C VAL A 78 -6.08 2.87 13.95
N ASP A 79 -6.73 2.80 15.11
CA ASP A 79 -7.97 2.02 15.31
C ASP A 79 -9.20 2.75 14.74
N ALA A 80 -9.14 3.07 13.44
CA ALA A 80 -10.22 3.72 12.70
C ALA A 80 -10.09 3.38 11.19
N PRO A 81 -11.16 3.54 10.39
CA PRO A 81 -11.06 3.42 8.95
C PRO A 81 -10.04 4.41 8.37
N GLY A 82 -9.23 3.94 7.41
CA GLY A 82 -8.22 4.74 6.72
C GLY A 82 -8.85 5.95 6.03
N ALA A 83 -8.41 7.14 6.42
CA ALA A 83 -8.93 8.43 5.98
C ALA A 83 -8.47 8.78 4.56
N PHE A 84 -9.24 9.62 3.86
CA PHE A 84 -8.88 10.14 2.55
C PHE A 84 -7.54 10.89 2.61
N THR A 85 -6.72 10.72 1.56
CA THR A 85 -5.40 11.34 1.46
C THR A 85 -5.33 12.36 0.32
N SER A 86 -6.27 12.28 -0.63
CA SER A 86 -6.40 13.22 -1.74
C SER A 86 -7.81 13.81 -1.78
N PHE A 87 -7.89 15.14 -1.93
CA PHE A 87 -9.12 15.92 -1.90
C PHE A 87 -9.17 16.80 -3.15
N GLN A 88 -10.07 16.48 -4.07
CA GLN A 88 -10.25 17.21 -5.33
C GLN A 88 -11.69 17.74 -5.42
N ALA A 89 -11.94 18.67 -6.36
CA ALA A 89 -13.26 19.27 -6.55
C ALA A 89 -14.38 18.25 -6.82
N LEU A 90 -14.04 17.08 -7.36
CA LEU A 90 -14.99 16.00 -7.68
C LEU A 90 -15.04 14.87 -6.64
N GLY A 91 -14.38 15.05 -5.50
CA GLY A 91 -14.44 14.10 -4.38
C GLY A 91 -13.08 13.79 -3.76
N SER A 92 -13.10 12.83 -2.85
CA SER A 92 -11.95 12.46 -2.02
C SER A 92 -11.61 10.98 -2.20
N THR A 93 -10.32 10.65 -2.15
CA THR A 93 -9.81 9.29 -2.38
C THR A 93 -8.63 8.96 -1.49
N VAL A 94 -8.35 7.67 -1.31
CA VAL A 94 -7.13 7.17 -0.66
C VAL A 94 -6.18 6.67 -1.74
N ILE A 95 -5.15 7.46 -2.02
CA ILE A 95 -4.16 7.17 -3.08
C ILE A 95 -2.70 7.22 -2.59
N ASP A 96 -2.47 7.82 -1.43
CA ASP A 96 -1.20 7.81 -0.74
C ASP A 96 -1.15 6.60 0.18
N PHE A 97 -0.14 5.77 0.01
CA PHE A 97 0.00 4.54 0.79
C PHE A 97 1.34 4.45 1.47
N VAL A 98 1.35 3.78 2.61
CA VAL A 98 2.54 3.19 3.21
C VAL A 98 2.45 1.68 3.07
N ILE A 99 3.47 1.09 2.41
CA ILE A 99 3.65 -0.36 2.26
C ILE A 99 4.92 -0.79 2.96
N VAL A 100 4.89 -1.93 3.64
CA VAL A 100 6.04 -2.40 4.43
C VAL A 100 6.26 -3.90 4.29
N SER A 101 7.52 -4.31 4.37
CA SER A 101 7.87 -5.73 4.55
C SER A 101 7.33 -6.27 5.88
N VAL A 102 6.91 -7.53 5.91
CA VAL A 102 6.35 -8.17 7.13
C VAL A 102 7.29 -8.03 8.34
N GLY A 103 8.61 -8.15 8.14
CA GLY A 103 9.60 -7.98 9.21
C GLY A 103 9.65 -6.58 9.84
N MET A 104 9.03 -5.57 9.21
CA MET A 104 8.90 -4.23 9.75
C MET A 104 7.71 -4.10 10.72
N LEU A 105 6.68 -4.94 10.61
CA LEU A 105 5.44 -4.82 11.41
C LEU A 105 5.67 -4.78 12.94
N PRO A 106 6.60 -5.55 13.54
CA PRO A 106 6.89 -5.46 14.97
C PRO A 106 7.56 -4.14 15.40
N ARG A 107 8.11 -3.38 14.44
CA ARG A 107 8.82 -2.11 14.68
C ARG A 107 7.91 -0.89 14.53
N ILE A 108 6.69 -1.07 14.02
CA ILE A 108 5.69 -0.02 13.85
C ILE A 108 4.76 -0.07 15.05
N ARG A 109 4.74 1.03 15.80
CA ARG A 109 3.96 1.24 17.02
C ARG A 109 2.82 2.17 16.76
#